data_AF-A0A7J4TKY3-F1
#
_entry.id   AF-A0A7J4TKY3-F1
#
_cell.length_a   1.000
_cell.length_b   1.000
_cell.length_c   1.000
_cell.angle_alpha   90.00
_cell.angle_beta   90.00
_cell.angle_gamma   90.00
#
_symmetry.space_group_name_H-M   'P 1'
#
loop_
_entity.id
_entity.type
_entity.pdbx_description
1 polymer ?
#
loop_
_entity_poly.entity_id
_entity_poly.type
_entity_poly.pdbx_seq_one_letter_code
_entity_poly.pdbx_strand_id
1 'polypeptide(L)'
;MSARRTVNKMSDRLYVGIDLGTYQSTIASSAGISHTIETVVGRPKDPVARNFLGRDVLFGNDALKNKLACNLYRPMAAGVAQDDEANLAAAKAFVSHLLETVDPEEFDEVFGVICSPSHVSFTDKSNLVATLRGQVNAIMVVTEPFATAYGIGEIASSIVVDIGAGTTDIARIYGTFPTDEDQVTIQEAGDWLDNELMILIQKKFTGAQITKDMVRKWKEEVSYVGGEVREATVELSVEGKKQVVDIGDLVSQACEMIIPKIGNAIKRIVAGADPEYQPVLRNNIILSGGGSLIDGIAARMTEEISDIGDVTVWCVEDPINAVANGALQLAGEMPDDMYTAIN
;
A
#
# COMPACT_ATOMS: atom_id res chain seq x y z
N MET A 1 3.83 53.25 -16.51
CA MET A 1 4.13 52.89 -15.10
C MET A 1 4.06 51.38 -15.01
N SER A 2 5.21 50.77 -14.68
CA SER A 2 5.46 49.33 -14.76
C SER A 2 4.66 48.56 -13.70
N ALA A 3 3.96 47.52 -14.14
CA ALA A 3 3.33 46.54 -13.25
C ALA A 3 4.44 45.79 -12.50
N ARG A 4 4.43 45.88 -11.17
CA ARG A 4 5.28 45.04 -10.32
C ARG A 4 4.89 43.59 -10.54
N ARG A 5 5.75 42.86 -11.24
CA ARG A 5 5.74 41.40 -11.31
C ARG A 5 6.14 40.91 -9.92
N THR A 6 5.19 40.38 -9.17
CA THR A 6 5.45 39.68 -7.91
C THR A 6 6.34 38.50 -8.25
N VAL A 7 7.59 38.51 -7.79
CA VAL A 7 8.47 37.35 -7.87
C VAL A 7 7.91 36.37 -6.83
N ASN A 8 7.24 35.31 -7.28
CA ASN A 8 6.95 34.17 -6.42
C ASN A 8 8.32 33.66 -5.98
N LYS A 9 8.61 33.75 -4.69
CA LYS A 9 9.85 33.23 -4.12
C LYS A 9 9.62 31.74 -3.97
N MET A 10 10.09 30.94 -4.94
CA MET A 10 10.07 29.47 -4.81
C MET A 10 10.71 29.10 -3.48
N SER A 11 10.10 28.17 -2.76
CA SER A 11 10.70 27.59 -1.55
C SER A 11 11.87 26.70 -1.96
N ASP A 12 12.96 26.79 -1.20
CA ASP A 12 14.25 26.19 -1.60
C ASP A 12 14.17 24.67 -1.84
N ARG A 13 13.30 23.94 -1.12
CA ARG A 13 13.20 22.48 -1.24
C ARG A 13 11.81 21.95 -0.88
N LEU A 14 11.29 21.03 -1.69
CA LEU A 14 10.11 20.21 -1.42
C LEU A 14 10.54 18.83 -0.92
N TYR A 15 10.12 18.48 0.28
CA TYR A 15 10.18 17.10 0.77
C TYR A 15 8.89 16.36 0.44
N VAL A 16 9.02 15.13 -0.05
CA VAL A 16 7.90 14.22 -0.34
C VAL A 16 8.10 12.86 0.33
N GLY A 17 7.05 12.33 0.93
CA GLY A 17 6.95 10.93 1.34
C GLY A 17 6.03 10.19 0.39
N ILE A 18 6.49 9.07 -0.17
CA ILE A 18 5.76 8.33 -1.19
C ILE A 18 5.63 6.88 -0.76
N ASP A 19 4.38 6.44 -0.59
CA ASP A 19 4.00 5.04 -0.50
C ASP A 19 3.59 4.55 -1.89
N LEU A 20 4.39 3.67 -2.49
CA LEU A 20 4.13 3.08 -3.82
C LEU A 20 3.49 1.70 -3.70
N GLY A 21 2.29 1.65 -3.14
CA GLY A 21 1.56 0.40 -2.99
C GLY A 21 1.05 -0.20 -4.32
N THR A 22 0.81 -1.51 -4.28
CA THR A 22 0.41 -2.32 -5.45
C THR A 22 -1.02 -2.03 -5.94
N TYR A 23 -1.89 -1.57 -5.04
CA TYR A 23 -3.28 -1.22 -5.32
C TYR A 23 -3.55 0.27 -5.24
N GLN A 24 -3.00 0.94 -4.23
CA GLN A 24 -3.10 2.37 -4.01
C GLN A 24 -1.71 2.91 -3.69
N SER A 25 -1.43 4.13 -4.12
CA SER A 25 -0.23 4.86 -3.77
C SER A 25 -0.61 6.19 -3.16
N THR A 26 0.11 6.57 -2.11
CA THR A 26 -0.11 7.82 -1.38
C THR A 26 1.14 8.68 -1.46
N ILE A 27 0.97 9.96 -1.72
CA ILE A 27 2.04 10.96 -1.65
C ILE A 27 1.65 12.04 -0.64
N ALA A 28 2.60 12.40 0.22
CA ALA A 28 2.47 13.52 1.14
C ALA A 28 3.66 14.47 0.94
N SER A 29 3.41 15.78 0.98
CA SER A 29 4.45 16.79 0.78
C SER A 29 4.56 17.78 1.94
N SER A 30 5.76 18.34 2.11
CA SER A 30 6.04 19.42 3.08
C SER A 30 5.27 20.72 2.78
N ALA A 31 4.65 20.84 1.60
CA ALA A 31 3.72 21.92 1.26
C ALA A 31 2.32 21.72 1.87
N GLY A 32 2.08 20.60 2.57
CA GLY A 32 0.79 20.28 3.18
C GLY A 32 -0.22 19.65 2.21
N ILE A 33 0.24 19.19 1.04
CA ILE A 33 -0.57 18.48 0.06
C ILE A 33 -0.42 16.98 0.28
N SER A 34 -1.54 16.25 0.28
CA SER A 34 -1.56 14.79 0.36
C SER A 34 -2.63 14.21 -0.57
N HIS A 35 -2.26 13.17 -1.31
CA HIS A 35 -3.13 12.51 -2.27
C HIS A 35 -2.92 11.00 -2.29
N THR A 36 -4.03 10.25 -2.32
CA THR A 36 -4.05 8.80 -2.55
C THR A 36 -4.73 8.51 -3.89
N ILE A 37 -4.07 7.71 -4.72
CA ILE A 37 -4.54 7.34 -6.06
C ILE A 37 -4.44 5.82 -6.22
N GLU A 38 -5.45 5.18 -6.79
CA GLU A 38 -5.34 3.77 -7.19
C GLU A 38 -4.22 3.58 -8.22
N THR A 39 -3.35 2.61 -7.98
CA THR A 39 -2.15 2.29 -8.77
C THR A 39 -2.52 1.55 -10.06
N VAL A 40 -3.22 2.27 -10.94
CA VAL A 40 -3.69 1.78 -12.23
C VAL A 40 -3.56 2.87 -13.29
N VAL A 41 -3.09 2.44 -14.46
CA VAL A 41 -2.92 3.28 -15.65
C VAL A 41 -3.76 2.72 -16.78
N GLY A 42 -4.60 3.55 -17.38
CA GLY A 42 -5.38 3.22 -18.56
C GLY A 42 -4.76 3.84 -19.80
N ARG A 43 -4.50 3.02 -20.83
CA ARG A 43 -4.16 3.50 -22.18
C ARG A 43 -5.30 3.18 -23.15
N PRO A 44 -5.76 4.12 -23.99
CA PRO A 44 -6.80 3.83 -24.98
C PRO A 44 -6.43 2.64 -25.87
N LYS A 45 -7.39 1.74 -26.11
CA LYS A 45 -7.18 0.52 -26.90
C LYS A 45 -6.81 0.78 -28.36
N ASP A 46 -7.37 1.85 -28.92
CA ASP A 46 -7.24 2.21 -30.33
C ASP A 46 -7.48 3.73 -30.53
N PRO A 47 -7.30 4.27 -31.76
CA PRO A 47 -7.55 5.68 -32.04
C PRO A 47 -9.00 6.13 -31.83
N VAL A 48 -10.00 5.22 -31.93
CA VAL A 48 -11.41 5.57 -31.68
C VAL A 48 -11.61 5.82 -30.19
N ALA A 49 -11.09 4.92 -29.35
CA ALA A 49 -11.09 5.09 -27.90
C ALA A 49 -10.32 6.36 -27.49
N ARG A 50 -9.16 6.63 -28.11
CA ARG A 50 -8.37 7.84 -27.85
C ARG A 50 -9.13 9.12 -28.17
N ASN A 51 -9.78 9.17 -29.34
CA ASN A 51 -10.57 10.33 -29.75
C ASN A 51 -11.80 10.53 -28.86
N PHE A 52 -12.44 9.44 -28.42
CA PHE A 52 -13.55 9.49 -27.47
C PHE A 52 -13.12 10.01 -26.09
N LEU A 53 -11.96 9.56 -25.59
CA LEU A 53 -11.44 9.93 -24.27
C LEU A 53 -10.74 11.28 -24.23
N GLY A 54 -10.25 11.77 -25.38
CA GLY A 54 -9.56 13.06 -25.53
C GLY A 54 -8.13 13.11 -24.97
N ARG A 55 -7.56 11.96 -24.58
CA ARG A 55 -6.26 11.85 -23.92
C ARG A 55 -5.63 10.47 -24.13
N ASP A 56 -4.31 10.41 -23.97
CA ASP A 56 -3.51 9.20 -24.21
C ASP A 56 -3.30 8.32 -22.97
N VAL A 57 -3.47 8.89 -21.77
CA VAL A 57 -3.25 8.19 -20.51
C VAL A 57 -4.30 8.63 -19.49
N LEU A 58 -4.79 7.68 -18.70
CA LEU A 58 -5.73 7.87 -17.60
C LEU A 58 -5.16 7.21 -16.34
N PHE A 59 -5.49 7.74 -15.16
CA PHE A 59 -4.94 7.29 -13.90
C PHE A 59 -6.05 6.97 -12.89
N GLY A 60 -5.79 6.01 -11.99
CA GLY A 60 -6.67 5.69 -10.87
C GLY A 60 -8.13 5.40 -11.26
N ASN A 61 -9.06 5.95 -10.50
CA ASN A 61 -10.51 5.79 -10.71
C ASN A 61 -10.97 6.22 -12.12
N ASP A 62 -10.30 7.19 -12.73
CA ASP A 62 -10.63 7.64 -14.08
C ASP A 62 -10.28 6.58 -15.15
N ALA A 63 -9.18 5.84 -14.97
CA ALA A 63 -8.89 4.67 -15.79
C ALA A 63 -9.95 3.56 -15.60
N LEU A 64 -10.39 3.32 -14.37
CA LEU A 64 -11.38 2.29 -14.05
C LEU A 64 -12.77 2.59 -14.60
N LYS A 65 -13.23 3.84 -14.50
CA LYS A 65 -14.49 4.31 -15.12
C LYS A 65 -14.51 4.08 -16.62
N ASN A 66 -13.35 4.15 -17.26
CA ASN A 66 -13.18 4.00 -18.71
C ASN A 66 -12.60 2.64 -19.12
N LYS A 67 -12.62 1.63 -18.23
CA LYS A 67 -11.95 0.33 -18.45
C LYS A 67 -12.34 -0.40 -19.75
N LEU A 68 -13.55 -0.18 -20.27
CA LEU A 68 -13.97 -0.79 -21.53
C LEU A 68 -13.20 -0.23 -22.73
N ALA A 69 -12.81 1.04 -22.68
CA ALA A 69 -12.07 1.76 -23.72
C ALA A 69 -10.54 1.68 -23.53
N CYS A 70 -10.07 1.19 -22.37
CA CYS A 70 -8.66 1.19 -22.01
C CYS A 70 -8.07 -0.23 -21.87
N ASN A 71 -6.80 -0.38 -22.22
CA ASN A 71 -5.94 -1.41 -21.66
C ASN A 71 -5.46 -0.92 -20.30
N LEU A 72 -5.75 -1.70 -19.24
CA LEU A 72 -5.36 -1.35 -17.87
C LEU A 72 -4.03 -2.00 -17.52
N TYR A 73 -3.15 -1.21 -16.93
CA TYR A 73 -1.85 -1.62 -16.42
C TYR A 73 -1.81 -1.35 -14.91
N ARG A 74 -1.39 -2.33 -14.12
CA ARG A 74 -1.15 -2.20 -12.67
C ARG A 74 0.34 -2.34 -12.42
N PRO A 75 1.13 -1.28 -12.63
CA PRO A 75 2.58 -1.40 -12.80
C PRO A 75 3.33 -1.88 -11.54
N MET A 76 2.71 -1.72 -10.36
CA MET A 76 3.27 -2.15 -9.08
C MET A 76 2.72 -3.50 -8.61
N ALA A 77 1.89 -4.19 -9.40
CA ALA A 77 1.31 -5.47 -8.99
C ALA A 77 2.33 -6.62 -9.02
N ALA A 78 2.15 -7.60 -8.13
CA ALA A 78 2.99 -8.79 -8.07
C ALA A 78 2.96 -9.59 -9.39
N GLY A 79 4.13 -10.06 -9.84
CA GLY A 79 4.27 -10.87 -11.06
C GLY A 79 4.26 -10.07 -12.37
N VAL A 80 4.23 -8.73 -12.32
CA VAL A 80 4.39 -7.88 -13.50
C VAL A 80 5.83 -7.94 -13.99
N ALA A 81 5.99 -8.35 -15.26
CA ALA A 81 7.28 -8.44 -15.93
C ALA A 81 7.91 -7.05 -16.05
N GLN A 82 9.06 -6.86 -15.39
CA GLN A 82 9.75 -5.57 -15.28
C GLN A 82 10.57 -5.22 -16.52
N ASP A 83 10.67 -6.13 -17.49
CA ASP A 83 11.22 -5.94 -18.83
C ASP A 83 10.15 -5.59 -19.88
N ASP A 84 8.87 -5.61 -19.51
CA ASP A 84 7.78 -5.16 -20.37
C ASP A 84 7.80 -3.63 -20.50
N GLU A 85 8.10 -3.15 -21.70
CA GLU A 85 8.19 -1.73 -22.02
C GLU A 85 6.89 -0.96 -21.73
N ALA A 86 5.72 -1.60 -21.89
CA ALA A 86 4.43 -0.97 -21.62
C ALA A 86 4.17 -0.81 -20.12
N ASN A 87 4.55 -1.80 -19.30
CA ASN A 87 4.46 -1.70 -17.85
C ASN A 87 5.43 -0.66 -17.28
N LEU A 88 6.68 -0.62 -17.75
CA LEU A 88 7.63 0.44 -17.36
C LEU A 88 7.14 1.83 -17.76
N ALA A 89 6.59 1.97 -18.97
CA ALA A 89 6.02 3.24 -19.41
C ALA A 89 4.76 3.62 -18.62
N ALA A 90 3.98 2.66 -18.14
CA ALA A 90 2.86 2.88 -17.23
C ALA A 90 3.35 3.30 -15.83
N ALA A 91 4.35 2.61 -15.26
CA ALA A 91 4.99 2.97 -14.00
C ALA A 91 5.47 4.42 -14.03
N LYS A 92 6.20 4.79 -15.09
CA LYS A 92 6.71 6.15 -15.28
C LYS A 92 5.61 7.19 -15.38
N ALA A 93 4.60 6.93 -16.20
CA ALA A 93 3.46 7.84 -16.30
C ALA A 93 2.74 8.00 -14.94
N PHE A 94 2.58 6.93 -14.18
CA PHE A 94 1.90 6.96 -12.88
C PHE A 94 2.68 7.75 -11.84
N VAL A 95 3.99 7.49 -11.72
CA VAL A 95 4.84 8.21 -10.77
C VAL A 95 4.97 9.69 -11.13
N SER A 96 5.08 10.03 -12.42
CA SER A 96 5.00 11.43 -12.88
C SER A 96 3.72 12.08 -12.38
N HIS A 97 2.59 11.43 -12.63
CA HIS A 97 1.28 11.97 -12.30
C HIS A 97 1.11 12.13 -10.79
N LEU A 98 1.60 11.18 -10.00
CA LEU A 98 1.57 11.25 -8.55
C LEU A 98 2.39 12.44 -8.03
N LEU A 99 3.60 12.65 -8.55
CA LEU A 99 4.43 13.80 -8.20
C LEU A 99 3.80 15.14 -8.63
N GLU A 100 3.22 15.21 -9.84
CA GLU A 100 2.50 16.41 -10.31
C GLU A 100 1.35 16.82 -9.38
N THR A 101 0.79 15.90 -8.59
CA THR A 101 -0.29 16.25 -7.64
C THR A 101 0.17 17.08 -6.45
N VAL A 102 1.49 17.23 -6.22
CA VAL A 102 2.04 18.02 -5.12
C VAL A 102 2.79 19.28 -5.58
N ASP A 103 2.54 19.72 -6.82
CA ASP A 103 3.07 20.94 -7.44
C ASP A 103 4.60 21.10 -7.31
N PRO A 104 5.42 20.11 -7.71
CA PRO A 104 6.87 20.11 -7.52
C PRO A 104 7.57 21.26 -8.26
N GLU A 105 6.97 21.81 -9.32
CA GLU A 105 7.51 22.91 -10.11
C GLU A 105 7.59 24.26 -9.37
N GLU A 106 6.91 24.40 -8.23
CA GLU A 106 6.99 25.62 -7.40
C GLU A 106 8.25 25.63 -6.48
N PHE A 107 9.14 24.65 -6.63
CA PHE A 107 10.32 24.42 -5.79
C PHE A 107 11.60 24.20 -6.62
N ASP A 108 12.76 24.59 -6.06
CA ASP A 108 14.06 24.42 -6.74
C ASP A 108 14.57 22.96 -6.69
N GLU A 109 14.30 22.26 -5.59
CA GLU A 109 14.70 20.87 -5.37
C GLU A 109 13.55 20.03 -4.82
N VAL A 110 13.45 18.77 -5.22
CA VAL A 110 12.51 17.78 -4.69
C VAL A 110 13.29 16.59 -4.12
N PHE A 111 13.13 16.35 -2.82
CA PHE A 111 13.75 15.24 -2.08
C PHE A 111 12.65 14.26 -1.65
N GLY A 112 12.80 13.00 -2.03
CA GLY A 112 11.79 11.97 -1.78
C GLY A 112 12.25 10.85 -0.85
N VAL A 113 11.39 10.44 0.08
CA VAL A 113 11.50 9.14 0.74
C VAL A 113 10.44 8.23 0.15
N ILE A 114 10.87 7.09 -0.40
CA ILE A 114 9.98 6.14 -1.06
C ILE A 114 9.95 4.85 -0.27
N CYS A 115 8.74 4.43 0.06
CA CYS A 115 8.49 3.15 0.69
C CYS A 115 8.33 2.08 -0.39
N SER A 116 8.98 0.94 -0.16
CA SER A 116 8.83 -0.25 -1.00
C SER A 116 8.93 -1.49 -0.12
N PRO A 117 8.22 -2.59 -0.44
CA PRO A 117 8.28 -3.82 0.34
C PRO A 117 9.71 -4.33 0.53
N SER A 118 9.97 -4.95 1.68
CA SER A 118 11.34 -5.28 2.11
C SER A 118 12.06 -6.28 1.18
N HIS A 119 11.28 -7.15 0.51
CA HIS A 119 11.75 -8.22 -0.39
C HIS A 119 11.88 -7.80 -1.88
N VAL A 120 11.63 -6.54 -2.22
CA VAL A 120 11.78 -6.03 -3.59
C VAL A 120 13.25 -6.12 -4.02
N SER A 121 13.50 -6.79 -5.14
CA SER A 121 14.88 -7.07 -5.60
C SER A 121 15.64 -5.77 -5.89
N PHE A 122 16.97 -5.81 -5.84
CA PHE A 122 17.80 -4.63 -6.16
C PHE A 122 17.51 -4.07 -7.57
N THR A 123 17.17 -4.95 -8.51
CA THR A 123 16.72 -4.60 -9.88
C THR A 123 15.41 -3.82 -9.88
N ASP A 124 14.46 -4.20 -9.04
CA ASP A 124 13.17 -3.53 -8.94
C ASP A 124 13.31 -2.15 -8.27
N LYS A 125 14.15 -2.03 -7.23
CA LYS A 125 14.51 -0.74 -6.63
C LYS A 125 15.19 0.17 -7.66
N SER A 126 16.11 -0.36 -8.47
CA SER A 126 16.80 0.39 -9.52
C SER A 126 15.85 0.87 -10.62
N ASN A 127 14.87 0.05 -11.02
CA ASN A 127 13.85 0.44 -11.99
C ASN A 127 12.91 1.51 -11.44
N LEU A 128 12.56 1.42 -10.15
CA LEU A 128 11.82 2.46 -9.43
C LEU A 128 12.59 3.79 -9.43
N VAL A 129 13.88 3.77 -9.06
CA VAL A 129 14.77 4.95 -9.14
C VAL A 129 14.82 5.49 -10.57
N ALA A 130 14.96 4.62 -11.57
CA ALA A 130 15.02 5.03 -12.97
C ALA A 130 13.72 5.68 -13.46
N THR A 131 12.59 5.29 -12.88
CA THR A 131 11.26 5.86 -13.16
C THR A 131 11.17 7.31 -12.69
N LEU A 132 11.84 7.61 -11.56
CA LEU A 132 11.90 8.93 -10.93
C LEU A 132 12.99 9.85 -11.50
N ARG A 133 13.85 9.36 -12.40
CA ARG A 133 14.89 10.17 -13.05
C ARG A 133 14.31 11.36 -13.79
N GLY A 134 14.83 12.54 -13.45
CA GLY A 134 14.40 13.83 -13.98
C GLY A 134 13.11 14.38 -13.35
N GLN A 135 12.60 13.74 -12.29
CA GLN A 135 11.38 14.17 -11.58
C GLN A 135 11.66 14.58 -10.13
N VAL A 136 12.67 13.98 -9.52
CA VAL A 136 13.15 14.31 -8.17
C VAL A 136 14.66 14.46 -8.19
N ASN A 137 15.21 15.28 -7.30
CA ASN A 137 16.64 15.57 -7.22
C ASN A 137 17.38 14.48 -6.45
N ALA A 138 16.77 13.93 -5.39
CA ALA A 138 17.38 12.87 -4.59
C ALA A 138 16.33 12.01 -3.91
N ILE A 139 16.64 10.73 -3.69
CA ILE A 139 15.74 9.81 -2.99
C ILE A 139 16.42 9.01 -1.90
N MET A 140 15.64 8.60 -0.92
CA MET A 140 15.97 7.54 0.03
C MET A 140 14.87 6.47 -0.04
N VAL A 141 15.26 5.19 -0.01
CA VAL A 141 14.30 4.08 -0.01
C VAL A 141 14.29 3.45 1.37
N VAL A 142 13.10 3.31 1.95
CA VAL A 142 12.87 2.69 3.26
C VAL A 142 11.75 1.65 3.15
N THR A 143 11.56 0.84 4.18
CA THR A 143 10.45 -0.14 4.20
C THR A 143 9.20 0.49 4.82
N GLU A 144 8.02 0.04 4.38
CA GLU A 144 6.72 0.55 4.85
C GLU A 144 6.54 0.39 6.38
N PRO A 145 6.94 -0.75 7.01
CA PRO A 145 6.88 -0.89 8.46
C PRO A 145 7.75 0.13 9.21
N PHE A 146 8.93 0.45 8.67
CA PHE A 146 9.83 1.44 9.29
C PHE A 146 9.28 2.86 9.16
N ALA A 147 8.77 3.24 7.99
CA ALA A 147 8.14 4.54 7.79
C ALA A 147 6.93 4.72 8.72
N THR A 148 6.07 3.71 8.82
CA THR A 148 4.93 3.71 9.76
C THR A 148 5.40 3.92 11.19
N ALA A 149 6.36 3.12 11.68
CA ALA A 149 6.90 3.26 13.04
C ALA A 149 7.45 4.66 13.31
N TYR A 150 8.15 5.23 12.34
CA TYR A 150 8.72 6.57 12.43
C TYR A 150 7.62 7.63 12.57
N GLY A 151 6.61 7.58 11.69
CA GLY A 151 5.52 8.55 11.66
C GLY A 151 4.65 8.57 12.92
N ILE A 152 4.52 7.43 13.61
CA ILE A 152 3.76 7.34 14.87
C ILE A 152 4.64 7.44 16.12
N GLY A 153 5.97 7.58 15.95
CA GLY A 153 6.92 7.71 17.06
C GLY A 153 7.27 6.41 17.80
N GLU A 154 6.97 5.25 17.23
CA GLU A 154 7.15 3.91 17.84
C GLU A 154 8.45 3.23 17.36
N ILE A 155 9.57 3.95 17.44
CA ILE A 155 10.85 3.52 16.86
C ILE A 155 11.77 2.74 17.83
N ALA A 156 11.44 2.65 19.12
CA ALA A 156 12.38 2.17 20.13
C ALA A 156 12.35 0.64 20.35
N SER A 157 11.17 0.03 20.36
CA SER A 157 10.97 -1.41 20.57
C SER A 157 9.55 -1.78 20.17
N SER A 158 9.33 -2.03 18.89
CA SER A 158 8.03 -2.41 18.35
C SER A 158 8.18 -3.47 17.25
N ILE A 159 7.09 -4.15 16.93
CA ILE A 159 6.94 -4.90 15.69
C ILE A 159 5.83 -4.23 14.90
N VAL A 160 6.15 -3.74 13.70
CA VAL A 160 5.13 -3.22 12.78
C VAL A 160 4.79 -4.29 11.77
N VAL A 161 3.49 -4.51 11.57
CA VAL A 161 2.87 -5.46 10.64
C VAL A 161 2.04 -4.65 9.65
N ASP A 162 2.61 -4.35 8.50
CA ASP A 162 1.92 -3.64 7.42
C ASP A 162 1.17 -4.64 6.53
N ILE A 163 -0.16 -4.66 6.62
CA ILE A 163 -1.02 -5.56 5.85
C ILE A 163 -1.50 -4.81 4.60
N GLY A 164 -0.68 -4.82 3.56
CA GLY A 164 -0.96 -4.17 2.29
C GLY A 164 -1.91 -4.95 1.38
N ALA A 165 -1.98 -4.52 0.12
CA ALA A 165 -2.74 -5.22 -0.91
C ALA A 165 -1.98 -6.45 -1.43
N GLY A 166 -0.74 -6.26 -1.91
CA GLY A 166 0.05 -7.35 -2.49
C GLY A 166 0.72 -8.25 -1.46
N THR A 167 1.20 -7.65 -0.36
CA THR A 167 2.02 -8.33 0.65
C THR A 167 1.68 -7.86 2.06
N THR A 168 2.07 -8.70 3.03
CA THR A 168 2.15 -8.28 4.43
C THR A 168 3.63 -8.20 4.80
N ASP A 169 4.09 -7.01 5.15
CA ASP A 169 5.48 -6.71 5.49
C ASP A 169 5.60 -6.51 7.00
N ILE A 170 6.51 -7.23 7.64
CA ILE A 170 6.67 -7.24 9.09
C ILE A 170 8.11 -6.92 9.43
N ALA A 171 8.31 -5.95 10.32
CA ALA A 171 9.65 -5.58 10.79
C ALA A 171 9.65 -5.35 12.30
N ARG A 172 10.74 -5.79 12.97
CA ARG A 172 11.05 -5.31 14.32
C ARG A 172 11.83 -3.99 14.24
N ILE A 173 11.47 -3.03 15.08
CA ILE A 173 12.01 -1.66 15.07
C ILE A 173 12.64 -1.37 16.43
N TYR A 174 13.92 -0.96 16.40
CA TYR A 174 14.71 -0.74 17.62
C TYR A 174 15.74 0.40 17.50
N GLY A 175 15.34 1.51 16.85
CA GLY A 175 16.10 2.76 16.82
C GLY A 175 17.14 2.86 15.71
N THR A 176 17.20 1.86 14.83
CA THR A 176 18.04 1.84 13.63
C THR A 176 17.23 1.40 12.42
N PHE A 177 17.75 1.64 11.22
CA PHE A 177 17.19 1.05 10.00
C PHE A 177 17.17 -0.48 10.14
N PRO A 178 16.05 -1.16 9.82
CA PRO A 178 15.99 -2.60 9.95
C PRO A 178 16.80 -3.25 8.82
N THR A 179 17.59 -4.25 9.19
CA THR A 179 18.33 -5.14 8.29
C THR A 179 17.41 -6.22 7.70
N ASP A 180 17.92 -7.01 6.77
CA ASP A 180 17.17 -8.12 6.17
C ASP A 180 16.77 -9.20 7.22
N GLU A 181 17.52 -9.33 8.32
CA GLU A 181 17.20 -10.27 9.40
C GLU A 181 16.08 -9.77 10.32
N ASP A 182 15.83 -8.46 10.31
CA ASP A 182 14.79 -7.81 11.12
C ASP A 182 13.41 -7.88 10.49
N GLN A 183 13.31 -8.38 9.26
CA GLN A 183 12.13 -8.22 8.42
C GLN A 183 11.70 -9.55 7.79
N VAL A 184 10.40 -9.66 7.54
CA VAL A 184 9.82 -10.74 6.75
C VAL A 184 8.66 -10.19 5.93
N THR A 185 8.58 -10.61 4.67
CA THR A 185 7.40 -10.40 3.84
C THR A 185 6.70 -11.73 3.58
N ILE A 186 5.38 -11.74 3.68
CA ILE A 186 4.54 -12.84 3.23
C ILE A 186 3.59 -12.37 2.11
N GLN A 187 3.16 -13.29 1.26
CA GLN A 187 2.27 -12.97 0.12
C GLN A 187 0.79 -13.00 0.53
N GLU A 188 0.48 -13.53 1.71
CA GLU A 188 -0.86 -13.49 2.30
C GLU A 188 -1.17 -12.07 2.79
N ALA A 189 -1.94 -11.36 1.99
CA ALA A 189 -2.33 -9.96 2.16
C ALA A 189 -3.75 -9.70 1.59
N GLY A 190 -4.09 -8.45 1.29
CA GLY A 190 -5.42 -8.08 0.77
C GLY A 190 -5.81 -8.77 -0.54
N ASP A 191 -4.88 -8.91 -1.49
CA ASP A 191 -5.08 -9.55 -2.80
C ASP A 191 -5.32 -11.05 -2.69
N TRP A 192 -4.60 -11.70 -1.77
CA TRP A 192 -4.76 -13.10 -1.45
C TRP A 192 -6.14 -13.34 -0.82
N LEU A 193 -6.52 -12.50 0.14
CA LEU A 193 -7.80 -12.55 0.81
C LEU A 193 -8.99 -12.37 -0.16
N ASP A 194 -8.87 -11.45 -1.13
CA ASP A 194 -9.87 -11.28 -2.19
C ASP A 194 -10.06 -12.57 -3.01
N ASN A 195 -8.97 -13.28 -3.32
CA ASN A 195 -9.04 -14.52 -4.07
C ASN A 195 -9.71 -15.65 -3.26
N GLU A 196 -9.35 -15.78 -1.97
CA GLU A 196 -9.98 -16.77 -1.10
C GLU A 196 -11.49 -16.51 -0.94
N LEU A 197 -11.88 -15.24 -0.70
CA LEU A 197 -13.29 -14.86 -0.66
C LEU A 197 -14.00 -15.15 -1.99
N MET A 198 -13.36 -14.85 -3.12
CA MET A 198 -13.91 -15.18 -4.44
C MET A 198 -14.18 -16.68 -4.60
N ILE A 199 -13.24 -17.53 -4.16
CA ILE A 199 -13.38 -18.99 -4.20
C ILE A 199 -14.56 -19.45 -3.33
N LEU A 200 -14.70 -18.90 -2.11
CA LEU A 200 -15.80 -19.21 -1.21
C LEU A 200 -17.17 -18.84 -1.82
N ILE A 201 -17.28 -17.64 -2.41
CA ILE A 201 -18.52 -17.18 -3.03
C ILE A 201 -18.84 -18.04 -4.26
N GLN A 202 -17.87 -18.33 -5.13
CA GLN A 202 -18.08 -19.17 -6.31
C GLN A 202 -18.52 -20.60 -5.95
N LYS A 203 -18.02 -21.12 -4.83
CA LYS A 203 -18.41 -22.44 -4.32
C LYS A 203 -19.86 -22.45 -3.79
N LYS A 204 -20.29 -21.39 -3.10
CA LYS A 204 -21.65 -21.27 -2.54
C LYS A 204 -22.69 -20.92 -3.62
N PHE A 205 -22.34 -20.06 -4.57
CA PHE A 205 -23.22 -19.54 -5.61
C PHE A 205 -22.73 -19.95 -7.01
N THR A 206 -22.94 -21.23 -7.35
CA THR A 206 -22.52 -21.78 -8.64
C THR A 206 -23.10 -20.99 -9.81
N GLY A 207 -22.24 -20.64 -10.79
CA GLY A 207 -22.64 -19.87 -11.97
C GLY A 207 -22.64 -18.35 -11.78
N ALA A 208 -22.27 -17.85 -10.59
CA ALA A 208 -22.10 -16.43 -10.35
C ALA A 208 -20.89 -15.87 -11.12
N GLN A 209 -21.12 -14.77 -11.84
CA GLN A 209 -20.09 -13.97 -12.48
C GLN A 209 -19.51 -13.02 -11.45
N ILE A 210 -18.26 -13.26 -11.04
CA ILE A 210 -17.58 -12.52 -9.99
C ILE A 210 -16.22 -12.09 -10.52
N THR A 211 -15.82 -10.86 -10.17
CA THR A 211 -14.50 -10.32 -10.46
C THR A 211 -13.80 -9.95 -9.16
N LYS A 212 -12.47 -9.92 -9.17
CA LYS A 212 -11.68 -9.51 -8.00
C LYS A 212 -12.05 -8.11 -7.49
N ASP A 213 -12.30 -7.15 -8.39
CA ASP A 213 -12.72 -5.79 -8.02
C ASP A 213 -14.06 -5.78 -7.24
N MET A 214 -15.02 -6.64 -7.62
CA MET A 214 -16.29 -6.77 -6.90
C MET A 214 -16.07 -7.32 -5.48
N VAL A 215 -15.27 -8.38 -5.37
CA VAL A 215 -14.97 -9.04 -4.10
C VAL A 215 -14.22 -8.11 -3.16
N ARG A 216 -13.23 -7.37 -3.69
CA ARG A 216 -12.48 -6.36 -2.95
C ARG A 216 -13.39 -5.29 -2.37
N LYS A 217 -14.29 -4.74 -3.19
CA LYS A 217 -15.25 -3.74 -2.74
C LYS A 217 -16.10 -4.27 -1.59
N TRP A 218 -16.64 -5.49 -1.70
CA TRP A 218 -17.43 -6.08 -0.63
C TRP A 218 -16.60 -6.32 0.64
N LYS A 219 -15.38 -6.84 0.50
CA LYS A 219 -14.46 -7.03 1.61
C LYS A 219 -14.19 -5.71 2.33
N GLU A 220 -13.82 -4.65 1.60
CA GLU A 220 -13.53 -3.34 2.20
C GLU A 220 -14.76 -2.72 2.89
N GLU A 221 -15.97 -3.01 2.41
CA GLU A 221 -17.21 -2.52 3.03
C GLU A 221 -17.58 -3.28 4.32
N VAL A 222 -17.29 -4.58 4.42
CA VAL A 222 -17.85 -5.44 5.49
C VAL A 222 -16.86 -6.36 6.20
N SER A 223 -15.54 -6.24 5.98
CA SER A 223 -14.56 -7.17 6.58
C SER A 223 -14.54 -7.14 8.12
N TYR A 224 -14.49 -8.34 8.71
CA TYR A 224 -14.44 -8.53 10.17
C TYR A 224 -13.89 -9.91 10.52
N VAL A 225 -13.38 -10.03 11.75
CA VAL A 225 -12.99 -11.29 12.39
C VAL A 225 -13.55 -11.38 13.81
N GLY A 226 -13.76 -12.60 14.28
CA GLY A 226 -14.40 -12.85 15.58
C GLY A 226 -15.88 -12.39 15.67
N GLY A 227 -16.49 -12.69 16.82
CA GLY A 227 -17.89 -12.31 17.12
C GLY A 227 -18.95 -13.14 16.36
N GLU A 228 -20.17 -12.64 16.37
CA GLU A 228 -21.30 -13.24 15.63
C GLU A 228 -21.25 -12.89 14.14
N VAL A 229 -21.78 -13.78 13.31
CA VAL A 229 -21.88 -13.56 11.86
C VAL A 229 -22.75 -12.34 11.58
N ARG A 230 -22.19 -11.40 10.82
CA ARG A 230 -22.86 -10.19 10.34
C ARG A 230 -23.46 -10.46 8.96
N GLU A 231 -24.66 -9.96 8.71
CA GLU A 231 -25.26 -10.02 7.38
C GLU A 231 -24.54 -9.04 6.44
N ALA A 232 -24.21 -9.50 5.23
CA ALA A 232 -23.62 -8.67 4.18
C ALA A 232 -24.27 -9.03 2.84
N THR A 233 -25.32 -8.29 2.48
CA THR A 233 -26.08 -8.52 1.27
C THR A 233 -25.41 -7.86 0.05
N VAL A 234 -25.19 -8.63 -1.00
CA VAL A 234 -24.58 -8.17 -2.27
C VAL A 234 -25.40 -8.60 -3.48
N GLU A 235 -25.20 -7.90 -4.60
CA GLU A 235 -25.82 -8.25 -5.89
C GLU A 235 -24.87 -9.08 -6.75
N LEU A 236 -25.31 -10.28 -7.15
CA LEU A 236 -24.61 -11.17 -8.07
C LEU A 236 -25.37 -11.26 -9.41
N SER A 237 -24.61 -11.44 -10.50
CA SER A 237 -25.15 -11.88 -11.79
C SER A 237 -24.92 -13.39 -11.92
N VAL A 238 -25.99 -14.17 -11.90
CA VAL A 238 -25.95 -15.63 -12.10
C VAL A 238 -26.65 -15.94 -13.40
N GLU A 239 -25.91 -16.43 -14.39
CA GLU A 239 -26.43 -16.69 -15.74
C GLU A 239 -27.18 -15.47 -16.35
N GLY A 240 -26.70 -14.26 -16.06
CA GLY A 240 -27.29 -13.00 -16.53
C GLY A 240 -28.51 -12.52 -15.75
N LYS A 241 -28.92 -13.23 -14.69
CA LYS A 241 -30.00 -12.79 -13.78
C LYS A 241 -29.40 -12.16 -12.54
N LYS A 242 -29.96 -11.01 -12.16
CA LYS A 242 -29.68 -10.36 -10.88
C LYS A 242 -30.20 -11.22 -9.73
N GLN A 243 -29.33 -11.54 -8.79
CA GLN A 243 -29.65 -12.21 -7.54
C GLN A 243 -29.07 -11.42 -6.37
N VAL A 244 -29.82 -11.33 -5.28
CA VAL A 244 -29.40 -10.68 -4.04
C VAL A 244 -29.10 -11.79 -3.05
N VAL A 245 -27.87 -11.83 -2.52
CA VAL A 245 -27.41 -12.92 -1.65
C VAL A 245 -26.64 -12.36 -0.46
N ASP A 246 -26.66 -13.09 0.65
CA ASP A 246 -25.85 -12.80 1.82
C ASP A 246 -24.51 -13.57 1.74
N ILE A 247 -23.40 -12.82 1.89
CA ILE A 247 -22.03 -13.33 1.90
C ILE A 247 -21.31 -13.09 3.23
N GLY A 248 -22.00 -12.60 4.26
CA GLY A 248 -21.35 -12.16 5.50
C GLY A 248 -20.63 -13.27 6.26
N ASP A 249 -21.13 -14.50 6.19
CA ASP A 249 -20.45 -15.70 6.70
C ASP A 249 -19.15 -15.99 5.93
N LEU A 250 -19.17 -15.82 4.61
CA LEU A 250 -18.02 -16.06 3.74
C LEU A 250 -16.93 -15.01 3.94
N VAL A 251 -17.31 -13.75 4.15
CA VAL A 251 -16.37 -12.66 4.44
C VAL A 251 -15.62 -12.94 5.73
N SER A 252 -16.32 -13.28 6.81
CA SER A 252 -15.70 -13.67 8.08
C SER A 252 -14.77 -14.86 7.87
N GLN A 253 -15.26 -15.92 7.22
CA GLN A 253 -14.46 -17.11 6.96
C GLN A 253 -13.16 -16.79 6.21
N ALA A 254 -13.21 -15.93 5.18
CA ALA A 254 -12.03 -15.53 4.44
C ALA A 254 -11.06 -14.72 5.33
N CYS A 255 -11.56 -13.72 6.06
CA CYS A 255 -10.72 -12.88 6.93
C CYS A 255 -10.06 -13.71 8.04
N GLU A 256 -10.77 -14.68 8.59
CA GLU A 256 -10.26 -15.64 9.57
C GLU A 256 -9.07 -16.47 9.06
N MET A 257 -8.97 -16.71 7.75
CA MET A 257 -7.88 -17.49 7.15
C MET A 257 -6.53 -16.74 7.12
N ILE A 258 -6.54 -15.40 7.12
CA ILE A 258 -5.29 -14.60 7.08
C ILE A 258 -4.62 -14.53 8.45
N ILE A 259 -5.40 -14.61 9.52
CA ILE A 259 -4.93 -14.46 10.91
C ILE A 259 -3.80 -15.42 11.26
N PRO A 260 -3.91 -16.75 11.09
CA PRO A 260 -2.81 -17.66 11.41
C PRO A 260 -1.58 -17.46 10.52
N LYS A 261 -1.73 -16.91 9.30
CA LYS A 261 -0.60 -16.64 8.40
C LYS A 261 0.25 -15.51 8.94
N ILE A 262 -0.39 -14.40 9.28
CA ILE A 262 0.24 -13.23 9.88
C ILE A 262 0.78 -13.57 11.27
N GLY A 263 -0.01 -14.25 12.11
CA GLY A 263 0.39 -14.67 13.46
C GLY A 263 1.67 -15.51 13.45
N ASN A 264 1.80 -16.47 12.54
CA ASN A 264 3.02 -17.26 12.40
C ASN A 264 4.23 -16.42 11.96
N ALA A 265 4.03 -15.42 11.09
CA ALA A 265 5.09 -14.53 10.66
C ALA A 265 5.55 -13.59 11.80
N ILE A 266 4.63 -13.08 12.61
CA ILE A 266 4.93 -12.33 13.85
C ILE A 266 5.76 -13.20 14.80
N LYS A 267 5.32 -14.43 15.09
CA LYS A 267 6.04 -15.37 15.96
C LYS A 267 7.47 -15.63 15.49
N ARG A 268 7.69 -15.71 14.17
CA ARG A 268 9.02 -15.85 13.57
C ARG A 268 9.90 -14.62 13.82
N ILE A 269 9.37 -13.41 13.69
CA ILE A 269 10.11 -12.16 13.97
C ILE A 269 10.48 -12.06 15.44
N VAL A 270 9.54 -12.38 16.34
CA VAL A 270 9.82 -12.43 17.79
C VAL A 270 10.91 -13.45 18.10
N ALA A 271 10.81 -14.67 17.56
CA ALA A 271 11.78 -15.74 17.81
C ALA A 271 13.19 -15.44 17.27
N GLY A 272 13.30 -14.58 16.27
CA GLY A 272 14.59 -14.14 15.73
C GLY A 272 15.30 -13.10 16.59
N ALA A 273 14.65 -12.51 17.59
CA ALA A 273 15.25 -11.51 18.48
C ALA A 273 15.94 -12.15 19.69
N ASP A 274 16.92 -11.45 20.27
CA ASP A 274 17.56 -11.91 21.50
C ASP A 274 16.51 -12.11 22.61
N PRO A 275 16.59 -13.20 23.39
CA PRO A 275 15.56 -13.56 24.37
C PRO A 275 15.18 -12.45 25.34
N GLU A 276 16.12 -11.59 25.73
CA GLU A 276 15.86 -10.46 26.63
C GLU A 276 14.93 -9.39 26.04
N TYR A 277 14.88 -9.23 24.71
CA TYR A 277 14.05 -8.21 24.03
C TYR A 277 12.69 -8.75 23.57
N GLN A 278 12.53 -10.07 23.46
CA GLN A 278 11.27 -10.69 23.03
C GLN A 278 10.04 -10.20 23.81
N PRO A 279 10.09 -10.07 25.17
CA PRO A 279 8.94 -9.58 25.92
C PRO A 279 8.55 -8.14 25.56
N VAL A 280 9.52 -7.26 25.29
CA VAL A 280 9.24 -5.86 24.95
C VAL A 280 8.61 -5.78 23.55
N LEU A 281 9.18 -6.51 22.57
CA LEU A 281 8.69 -6.53 21.20
C LEU A 281 7.27 -7.10 21.09
N ARG A 282 6.99 -8.25 21.74
CA ARG A 282 5.66 -8.88 21.65
C ARG A 282 4.57 -8.12 22.42
N ASN A 283 4.97 -7.22 23.34
CA ASN A 283 4.09 -6.29 24.04
C ASN A 283 3.90 -4.96 23.29
N ASN A 284 4.42 -4.83 22.07
CA ASN A 284 4.18 -3.66 21.23
C ASN A 284 4.13 -4.06 19.75
N ILE A 285 3.07 -4.76 19.37
CA ILE A 285 2.80 -5.16 17.99
C ILE A 285 1.77 -4.20 17.39
N ILE A 286 2.13 -3.61 16.26
CA ILE A 286 1.41 -2.52 15.63
C ILE A 286 0.94 -2.99 14.26
N LEU A 287 -0.38 -3.02 14.04
CA LEU A 287 -0.98 -3.35 12.75
C LEU A 287 -1.17 -2.07 11.94
N SER A 288 -0.70 -2.08 10.69
CA SER A 288 -0.81 -0.98 9.73
C SER A 288 -1.31 -1.50 8.37
N GLY A 289 -1.40 -0.61 7.38
CA GLY A 289 -1.88 -0.92 6.04
C GLY A 289 -3.39 -1.13 5.99
N GLY A 290 -3.93 -1.24 4.77
CA GLY A 290 -5.37 -1.36 4.55
C GLY A 290 -6.00 -2.59 5.23
N GLY A 291 -5.25 -3.68 5.42
CA GLY A 291 -5.72 -4.88 6.12
C GLY A 291 -5.89 -4.70 7.63
N SER A 292 -5.29 -3.68 8.24
CA SER A 292 -5.53 -3.34 9.65
C SER A 292 -6.92 -2.78 9.91
N LEU A 293 -7.65 -2.41 8.85
CA LEU A 293 -9.04 -1.93 8.92
C LEU A 293 -10.07 -3.05 9.05
N ILE A 294 -9.66 -4.32 8.99
CA ILE A 294 -10.54 -5.47 9.25
C ILE A 294 -11.04 -5.38 10.70
N ASP A 295 -12.35 -5.30 10.90
CA ASP A 295 -12.90 -5.10 12.23
C ASP A 295 -12.56 -6.30 13.15
N GLY A 296 -12.13 -5.99 14.38
CA GLY A 296 -11.72 -6.99 15.38
C GLY A 296 -10.31 -7.57 15.19
N ILE A 297 -9.54 -7.17 14.16
CA ILE A 297 -8.27 -7.81 13.82
C ILE A 297 -7.23 -7.77 14.95
N ALA A 298 -7.08 -6.66 15.67
CA ALA A 298 -6.12 -6.55 16.75
C ALA A 298 -6.42 -7.52 17.91
N ALA A 299 -7.68 -7.60 18.34
CA ALA A 299 -8.12 -8.49 19.40
C ALA A 299 -7.93 -9.96 18.98
N ARG A 300 -8.36 -10.29 17.77
CA ARG A 300 -8.22 -11.65 17.23
C ARG A 300 -6.76 -12.07 17.03
N MET A 301 -5.90 -11.16 16.59
CA MET A 301 -4.45 -11.40 16.46
C MET A 301 -3.80 -11.61 17.83
N THR A 302 -4.21 -10.84 18.85
CA THR A 302 -3.78 -11.02 20.24
C THR A 302 -4.09 -12.44 20.72
N GLU A 303 -5.28 -12.95 20.43
CA GLU A 303 -5.67 -14.33 20.76
C GLU A 303 -4.82 -15.37 20.01
N GLU A 304 -4.63 -15.20 18.71
CA GLU A 304 -3.87 -16.11 17.83
C GLU A 304 -2.42 -16.32 18.29
N ILE A 305 -1.79 -15.28 18.82
CA ILE A 305 -0.38 -15.31 19.23
C ILE A 305 -0.20 -15.40 20.75
N SER A 306 -1.27 -15.62 21.51
CA SER A 306 -1.20 -15.70 22.98
C SER A 306 -0.37 -16.89 23.51
N ASP A 307 -0.12 -17.91 22.69
CA ASP A 307 0.74 -19.05 23.01
C ASP A 307 2.22 -18.68 23.20
N ILE A 308 2.67 -17.55 22.66
CA ILE A 308 4.03 -17.05 22.88
C ILE A 308 4.16 -16.19 24.13
N GLY A 309 3.12 -16.01 24.94
CA GLY A 309 3.12 -15.31 26.23
C GLY A 309 2.24 -14.07 26.26
N ASP A 310 2.48 -13.15 27.20
CA ASP A 310 1.79 -11.85 27.23
C ASP A 310 2.13 -11.06 25.96
N VAL A 311 1.10 -10.59 25.26
CA VAL A 311 1.23 -9.84 23.99
C VAL A 311 0.26 -8.67 23.98
N THR A 312 0.61 -7.62 23.24
CA THR A 312 -0.27 -6.46 23.02
C THR A 312 -0.24 -6.10 21.54
N VAL A 313 -1.42 -6.13 20.92
CA VAL A 313 -1.62 -5.79 19.50
C VAL A 313 -2.58 -4.62 19.40
N TRP A 314 -2.25 -3.62 18.59
CA TRP A 314 -3.11 -2.47 18.33
C TRP A 314 -2.96 -2.00 16.87
N CYS A 315 -3.95 -1.26 16.36
CA CYS A 315 -3.94 -0.73 14.99
C CYS A 315 -3.57 0.74 14.96
N VAL A 316 -2.83 1.15 13.94
CA VAL A 316 -2.60 2.57 13.61
C VAL A 316 -3.94 3.26 13.31
N GLU A 317 -4.10 4.52 13.73
CA GLU A 317 -5.36 5.27 13.57
C GLU A 317 -5.68 5.61 12.10
N ASP A 318 -4.68 6.06 11.33
CA ASP A 318 -4.81 6.39 9.90
C ASP A 318 -3.85 5.54 9.06
N PRO A 319 -4.14 4.23 8.91
CA PRO A 319 -3.20 3.29 8.29
C PRO A 319 -3.01 3.53 6.79
N ILE A 320 -3.91 4.27 6.13
CA ILE A 320 -3.82 4.57 4.69
C ILE A 320 -2.76 5.65 4.41
N ASN A 321 -2.62 6.63 5.31
CA ASN A 321 -1.64 7.71 5.15
C ASN A 321 -0.38 7.53 6.01
N ALA A 322 -0.38 6.61 6.98
CA ALA A 322 0.71 6.46 7.95
C ALA A 322 2.08 6.27 7.27
N VAL A 323 2.15 5.44 6.23
CA VAL A 323 3.39 5.16 5.50
C VAL A 323 3.93 6.42 4.83
N ALA A 324 3.11 7.10 4.01
CA ALA A 324 3.52 8.31 3.31
C ALA A 324 3.85 9.47 4.27
N ASN A 325 3.10 9.60 5.37
CA ASN A 325 3.35 10.62 6.39
C ASN A 325 4.66 10.36 7.14
N GLY A 326 4.93 9.12 7.54
CA GLY A 326 6.17 8.74 8.18
C GLY A 326 7.38 8.89 7.24
N ALA A 327 7.20 8.55 5.95
CA ALA A 327 8.18 8.81 4.91
C ALA A 327 8.45 10.31 4.74
N LEU A 328 7.42 11.16 4.75
CA LEU A 328 7.58 12.62 4.68
C LEU A 328 8.32 13.17 5.90
N GLN A 329 8.03 12.64 7.08
CA GLN A 329 8.73 13.04 8.30
C GLN A 329 10.22 12.65 8.24
N LEU A 330 10.52 11.42 7.82
CA LEU A 330 11.89 11.00 7.52
C LEU A 330 12.53 11.94 6.49
N ALA A 331 11.78 12.34 5.46
CA ALA A 331 12.28 13.19 4.40
C ALA A 331 12.80 14.54 4.92
N GLY A 332 12.12 15.13 5.92
CA GLY A 332 12.50 16.41 6.49
C GLY A 332 13.63 16.35 7.53
N GLU A 333 13.94 15.16 8.07
CA GLU A 333 14.86 15.00 9.21
C GLU A 333 16.17 14.29 8.84
N MET A 334 16.19 13.53 7.73
CA MET A 334 17.39 12.82 7.30
C MET A 334 18.44 13.76 6.69
N PRO A 335 19.73 13.53 6.96
CA PRO A 335 20.80 14.32 6.36
C PRO A 335 20.97 13.99 4.87
N ASP A 336 21.45 14.98 4.09
CA ASP A 336 21.56 14.90 2.63
C ASP A 336 22.42 13.70 2.14
N ASP A 337 23.37 13.21 2.94
CA ASP A 337 24.24 12.07 2.60
C ASP A 337 23.54 10.71 2.67
N MET A 338 22.34 10.65 3.26
CA MET A 338 21.48 9.46 3.23
C MET A 338 20.68 9.34 1.92
N TYR A 339 20.67 10.39 1.10
CA TYR A 339 19.96 10.39 -0.18
C TYR A 339 20.88 9.99 -1.33
N THR A 340 20.32 9.20 -2.25
CA THR A 340 20.92 8.94 -3.55
C THR A 340 20.48 10.03 -4.52
N ALA A 341 21.42 10.84 -4.98
CA ALA A 341 21.16 11.84 -6.01
C ALA A 341 20.69 11.16 -7.31
N ILE A 342 19.60 11.70 -7.87
CA ILE A 342 19.03 11.25 -9.13
C ILE A 342 19.34 12.32 -10.18
N ASN A 343 20.42 12.11 -10.92
CA ASN A 343 20.74 12.88 -12.14
C ASN A 343 20.08 12.27 -13.38
#